data_AF-A0A953LMI6-F1
#
_entry.id   AF-A0A953LMI6-F1
#
_cell.length_a   1.000
_cell.length_b   1.000
_cell.length_c   1.000
_cell.angle_alpha   90.00
_cell.angle_beta   90.00
_cell.angle_gamma   90.00
#
_symmetry.space_group_name_H-M   'P 1'
#
loop_
_entity.id
_entity.type
_entity.pdbx_description
1 polymer ?
#
loop_
_entity_poly.entity_id
_entity_poly.type
_entity_poly.pdbx_seq_one_letter_code
_entity_poly.pdbx_strand_id
1 'polypeptide(L)'
;MKRPWLAVGALALVAVAAVVWWVWARSTPSVETETARIEEVAELVRGPGVVDARVIASVGSRITGIVAEVLVDVGDRVEGGAPLARLEDSQLHARLAAARAAASA
;
A
#
# COMPACT_ATOMS: atom_id res chain seq x y z
N MET A 1 24.48 86.07 -35.06
CA MET A 1 23.94 86.39 -33.73
C MET A 1 22.94 85.29 -33.35
N LYS A 2 23.09 84.76 -32.13
CA LYS A 2 22.80 83.38 -31.73
C LYS A 2 21.31 83.08 -31.79
N ARG A 3 20.88 82.18 -32.69
CA ARG A 3 19.48 81.75 -32.89
C ARG A 3 18.98 81.03 -31.63
N PRO A 4 18.25 81.70 -30.71
CA PRO A 4 17.89 81.12 -29.41
C PRO A 4 16.85 80.00 -29.56
N TRP A 5 16.16 79.95 -30.70
CA TRP A 5 15.15 78.94 -31.00
C TRP A 5 15.73 77.52 -31.16
N LEU A 6 16.99 77.41 -31.59
CA LEU A 6 17.69 76.11 -31.63
C LEU A 6 17.98 75.58 -30.23
N ALA A 7 18.26 76.45 -29.26
CA ALA A 7 18.48 76.06 -27.86
C ALA A 7 17.17 75.60 -27.19
N VAL A 8 16.05 76.27 -27.50
CA VAL A 8 14.72 75.86 -27.03
C VAL A 8 14.32 74.52 -27.64
N GLY A 9 14.58 74.31 -28.94
CA GLY A 9 14.33 73.03 -29.60
C GLY A 9 15.15 71.89 -29.03
N ALA A 10 16.44 72.11 -28.77
CA ALA A 10 17.32 71.10 -28.16
C ALA A 10 16.88 70.74 -26.73
N LEU A 11 16.50 71.74 -25.92
CA LEU A 11 16.02 71.51 -24.56
C LEU A 11 14.70 70.74 -24.53
N ALA A 12 13.77 71.06 -25.44
CA ALA A 12 12.52 70.31 -25.59
C ALA A 12 12.79 68.85 -25.99
N LEU A 13 13.76 68.61 -26.87
CA LEU A 13 14.11 67.26 -27.32
C LEU A 13 14.76 66.43 -26.20
N VAL A 14 15.62 67.05 -25.38
CA VAL A 14 16.18 66.41 -24.18
C VAL A 14 15.10 66.14 -23.13
N ALA A 15 14.15 67.06 -22.94
CA ALA A 15 13.04 66.85 -22.02
C ALA A 15 12.14 65.69 -22.46
N VAL A 16 11.82 65.60 -23.77
CA VAL A 16 11.05 64.48 -24.33
C VAL A 16 11.82 63.17 -24.18
N ALA A 17 13.13 63.16 -24.49
CA ALA A 17 13.96 61.97 -24.32
C ALA A 17 14.01 61.51 -22.84
N ALA A 18 14.11 62.46 -21.91
CA ALA A 18 14.09 62.18 -20.47
C ALA A 18 12.74 61.60 -20.01
N VAL A 19 11.62 62.13 -20.52
CA VAL A 19 10.28 61.61 -20.21
C VAL A 19 10.08 60.21 -20.79
N VAL A 20 10.48 59.97 -22.05
CA VAL A 20 10.39 58.65 -22.68
C VAL A 20 11.25 57.64 -21.94
N TRP A 21 12.49 57.99 -21.60
CA TRP A 21 13.37 57.14 -20.80
C TRP A 21 12.75 56.80 -19.45
N TRP A 22 12.14 57.78 -18.78
CA TRP A 22 11.52 57.59 -17.48
C TRP A 22 10.29 56.67 -17.51
N VAL A 23 9.47 56.75 -18.57
CA VAL A 23 8.32 55.86 -18.77
C VAL A 23 8.77 54.43 -19.10
N TRP A 24 9.77 54.28 -19.96
CA TRP A 24 10.34 52.97 -20.28
C TRP A 24 11.00 52.32 -19.07
N ALA A 25 11.78 53.08 -18.29
CA ALA A 25 12.42 52.60 -17.07
C ALA A 25 11.43 52.18 -15.96
N ARG A 26 10.18 52.67 -16.02
CA ARG A 26 9.11 52.32 -15.07
C ARG A 26 8.19 51.20 -15.54
N SER A 27 8.42 50.67 -16.74
CA SER A 27 7.62 49.55 -17.27
C SER A 27 8.03 48.24 -16.60
N THR A 28 7.53 48.02 -15.38
CA THR A 28 7.68 46.72 -14.72
C THR A 28 6.64 45.75 -15.27
N PRO A 29 7.04 44.56 -15.74
CA PRO A 29 6.09 43.55 -16.20
C PRO A 29 5.17 43.14 -15.06
N SER A 30 3.87 43.16 -15.29
CA SER A 30 2.88 42.65 -14.34
C SER A 30 2.93 41.13 -14.38
N VAL A 31 3.29 40.51 -13.25
CA VAL A 31 3.28 39.06 -13.07
C VAL A 31 2.21 38.70 -12.05
N GLU A 32 1.45 37.67 -12.37
CA GLU A 32 0.47 37.10 -11.46
C GLU A 32 1.20 36.17 -10.50
N THR A 33 1.05 36.41 -9.19
CA THR A 33 1.71 35.62 -8.15
C THR A 33 0.66 34.98 -7.26
N GLU A 34 0.88 33.71 -6.94
CA GLU A 34 0.09 33.00 -5.94
C GLU A 34 0.95 32.73 -4.69
N THR A 35 0.35 32.86 -3.51
CA THR A 35 1.02 32.58 -2.24
C THR A 35 1.10 31.07 -2.01
N ALA A 36 2.31 30.53 -1.98
CA ALA A 36 2.55 29.14 -1.63
C ALA A 36 2.05 28.86 -0.20
N ARG A 37 1.29 27.77 -0.05
CA ARG A 37 0.85 27.24 1.24
C ARG A 37 1.53 25.91 1.51
N ILE A 38 1.96 25.73 2.75
CA ILE A 38 2.48 24.44 3.21
C ILE A 38 1.27 23.57 3.52
N GLU A 39 1.17 22.46 2.81
CA GLU A 39 0.17 21.43 3.05
C GLU A 39 0.88 20.08 3.14
N GLU A 40 0.39 19.21 4.02
CA GLU A 40 0.91 17.86 4.14
C GLU A 40 0.32 17.01 3.01
N VAL A 41 1.14 16.71 2.00
CA VAL A 41 0.74 15.88 0.86
C VAL A 41 1.18 14.45 1.14
N ALA A 42 0.22 13.57 1.39
CA ALA A 42 0.50 12.14 1.56
C ALA A 42 0.86 11.50 0.21
N GLU A 43 2.08 10.98 0.10
CA GLU A 43 2.50 10.20 -1.07
C GLU A 43 2.08 8.74 -0.91
N LEU A 44 1.09 8.32 -1.71
CA LEU A 44 0.56 6.95 -1.69
C LEU A 44 1.32 6.06 -2.68
N VAL A 45 2.19 5.19 -2.17
CA VAL A 45 2.85 4.16 -2.98
C VAL A 45 2.00 2.89 -2.98
N ARG A 46 1.62 2.43 -4.18
CA ARG A 46 0.87 1.17 -4.37
C ARG A 46 1.80 0.08 -4.88
N GLY A 47 1.71 -1.09 -4.26
CA GLY A 47 2.44 -2.28 -4.67
C GLY A 47 1.56 -3.54 -4.53
N PRO A 48 1.87 -4.61 -5.28
CA PRO A 48 1.16 -5.88 -5.14
C PRO A 48 1.49 -6.53 -3.79
N GLY A 49 0.51 -7.22 -3.22
CA GLY A 49 0.67 -8.05 -2.02
C GLY A 49 -0.18 -9.30 -2.12
N VAL A 50 0.31 -10.40 -1.57
CA VAL A 50 -0.43 -11.67 -1.50
C VAL A 50 -0.79 -11.94 -0.05
N VAL A 51 -2.02 -12.40 0.19
CA VAL A 51 -2.50 -12.80 1.50
C VAL A 51 -2.52 -14.32 1.56
N ASP A 52 -2.00 -14.87 2.66
CA ASP A 52 -1.97 -16.31 2.92
C ASP A 52 -2.53 -16.60 4.33
N ALA A 53 -2.80 -17.87 4.61
CA ALA A 53 -3.27 -18.34 5.90
C ALA A 53 -2.23 -18.04 6.99
N ARG A 54 -2.68 -17.43 8.09
CA ARG A 54 -1.83 -17.16 9.25
C ARG A 54 -1.28 -18.43 9.89
N VAL A 55 -2.07 -19.50 9.91
CA VAL A 55 -1.72 -20.80 10.50
C VAL A 55 -2.18 -21.90 9.55
N ILE A 56 -1.27 -22.81 9.22
CA ILE A 56 -1.53 -23.99 8.40
C ILE A 56 -1.29 -25.23 9.27
N ALA A 57 -2.31 -26.08 9.40
CA ALA A 57 -2.19 -27.35 10.10
C ALA A 57 -2.09 -28.48 9.06
N SER A 58 -0.96 -29.18 9.04
CA SER A 58 -0.81 -30.41 8.26
C SER A 58 -1.27 -31.59 9.11
N VAL A 59 -2.30 -32.30 8.68
CA VAL A 59 -2.89 -33.41 9.42
C VAL A 59 -2.47 -34.74 8.77
N GLY A 60 -2.02 -35.67 9.59
CA GLY A 60 -1.66 -37.02 9.17
C GLY A 60 -1.84 -38.01 10.31
N SER A 61 -1.88 -39.31 9.98
CA SER A 61 -1.97 -40.34 11.00
C SER A 61 -0.64 -40.51 11.74
N ARG A 62 -0.71 -40.69 13.06
CA ARG A 62 0.45 -41.05 13.90
C ARG A 62 0.81 -42.54 13.83
N ILE A 63 -0.12 -43.37 13.35
CA ILE A 63 0.05 -44.82 13.22
C ILE A 63 -0.23 -45.25 11.78
N THR A 64 0.44 -46.30 11.33
CA THR A 64 0.09 -46.93 10.06
C THR A 64 -1.23 -47.68 10.21
N GLY A 65 -2.17 -47.43 9.31
CA GLY A 65 -3.48 -48.08 9.29
C GLY A 65 -4.22 -47.80 7.99
N ILE A 66 -5.29 -48.56 7.76
CA ILE A 66 -6.18 -48.37 6.61
C ILE A 66 -7.25 -47.36 7.00
N VAL A 67 -7.59 -46.43 6.09
CA VAL A 67 -8.70 -45.48 6.30
C VAL A 67 -10.01 -46.23 6.16
N ALA A 68 -10.79 -46.30 7.24
CA ALA A 68 -12.12 -46.93 7.24
C ALA A 68 -13.19 -45.97 6.71
N GLU A 69 -13.12 -44.70 7.10
CA GLU A 69 -14.05 -43.65 6.65
C GLU A 69 -13.41 -42.26 6.72
N VAL A 70 -13.90 -41.36 5.87
CA VAL A 70 -13.61 -39.93 5.92
C VAL A 70 -14.89 -39.22 6.36
N LEU A 71 -14.78 -38.33 7.34
CA LEU A 71 -15.92 -37.76 8.06
C LEU A 71 -16.24 -36.31 7.64
N VAL A 72 -15.39 -35.70 6.80
CA VAL A 72 -15.47 -34.29 6.40
C VAL A 72 -15.09 -34.14 4.93
N ASP A 73 -15.68 -33.14 4.28
CA ASP A 73 -15.40 -32.81 2.89
C ASP A 73 -14.51 -31.55 2.76
N VAL A 74 -13.95 -31.38 1.55
CA VAL A 74 -13.11 -30.22 1.24
C VAL A 74 -13.98 -28.95 1.25
N GLY A 75 -13.60 -27.99 2.10
CA GLY A 75 -14.31 -26.72 2.28
C GLY A 75 -15.11 -26.65 3.57
N ASP A 76 -15.28 -27.77 4.28
CA ASP A 76 -15.96 -27.78 5.56
C ASP A 76 -15.17 -27.03 6.63
N ARG A 77 -15.91 -26.36 7.52
CA ARG A 77 -15.33 -25.72 8.70
C ARG A 77 -15.35 -26.72 9.86
N VAL A 78 -14.18 -26.95 10.44
CA VAL A 78 -13.99 -27.89 11.55
C VAL A 78 -13.41 -27.20 12.77
N GLU A 79 -13.73 -27.70 13.96
CA GLU A 79 -13.17 -27.24 15.23
C GLU A 79 -11.99 -28.10 15.69
N GLY A 80 -11.19 -27.57 16.62
CA GLY A 80 -10.06 -28.29 17.19
C GLY A 80 -10.51 -29.57 17.92
N GLY A 81 -9.99 -30.72 17.47
CA GLY A 81 -10.32 -32.04 18.04
C GLY A 81 -11.47 -32.75 17.34
N ALA A 82 -12.11 -32.13 16.34
CA ALA A 82 -13.09 -32.82 15.51
C ALA A 82 -12.44 -33.99 14.72
N PRO A 83 -13.05 -35.19 14.71
CA PRO A 83 -12.52 -36.32 13.95
C PRO A 83 -12.70 -36.06 12.44
N LEU A 84 -11.59 -36.12 11.68
CA LEU A 84 -11.60 -35.88 10.23
C LEU A 84 -11.71 -37.19 9.43
N ALA A 85 -11.12 -38.26 9.93
CA ALA A 85 -11.16 -39.60 9.34
C ALA A 85 -10.98 -40.65 10.45
N ARG A 86 -11.53 -41.84 10.23
CA ARG A 86 -11.36 -42.99 11.13
C ARG A 86 -10.53 -44.06 10.44
N LEU A 87 -9.57 -44.61 11.18
CA LEU A 87 -8.77 -45.75 10.75
C LEU A 87 -9.43 -47.05 11.21
N GLU A 88 -9.18 -48.13 10.49
CA GLU A 88 -9.61 -49.46 10.91
C GLU A 88 -8.91 -49.86 12.22
N ASP A 89 -9.68 -50.27 13.23
CA ASP A 89 -9.24 -50.54 14.59
C ASP A 89 -9.45 -51.99 15.06
N SER A 90 -9.86 -52.89 14.15
CA SER A 90 -10.17 -54.29 14.41
C SER A 90 -9.03 -55.03 15.15
N GLN A 91 -7.81 -54.90 14.65
CA GLN A 91 -6.62 -55.50 15.27
C GLN A 91 -6.25 -54.83 16.61
N LEU A 92 -6.46 -53.52 16.73
CA LEU A 92 -6.18 -52.79 17.97
C LEU A 92 -7.14 -53.23 19.08
N HIS A 93 -8.42 -53.41 18.76
CA HIS A 93 -9.43 -53.92 19.69
C HIS A 93 -9.14 -55.35 20.14
N ALA A 94 -8.73 -56.24 19.22
CA ALA A 94 -8.35 -57.61 19.58
C ALA A 94 -7.15 -57.64 20.54
N ARG A 95 -6.11 -56.84 20.27
CA ARG A 95 -4.93 -56.71 21.15
C ARG A 95 -5.29 -56.14 22.52
N LEU A 96 -6.17 -55.14 22.54
CA LEU A 96 -6.65 -54.53 23.79
C LEU A 96 -7.43 -55.53 24.64
N ALA A 97 -8.30 -56.34 24.02
CA ALA A 97 -9.04 -57.38 24.72
C ALA A 97 -8.11 -58.45 25.33
N ALA A 98 -7.11 -58.90 24.58
CA ALA A 98 -6.10 -59.85 25.06
C ALA A 98 -5.30 -59.28 26.25
N ALA A 99 -4.85 -58.01 26.15
CA ALA A 99 -4.11 -57.35 27.23
C ALA A 99 -4.94 -57.18 28.50
N ARG A 100 -6.24 -56.86 28.37
CA ARG A 100 -7.16 -56.76 29.51
C ARG A 100 -7.37 -58.10 30.19
N ALA A 101 -7.57 -59.18 29.42
CA ALA A 101 -7.72 -60.53 29.96
C ALA A 101 -6.47 -60.97 30.73
N ALA A 102 -5.28 -60.68 30.21
CA ALA A 102 -4.02 -60.98 30.88
C ALA A 102 -3.80 -60.15 32.16
N ALA A 103 -4.34 -58.94 32.25
CA ALA A 103 -4.22 -58.08 33.43
C ALA A 103 -5.23 -58.41 34.54
N SER A 104 -6.35 -59.04 34.20
CA SER A 104 -7.39 -59.48 35.15
C SER A 104 -7.22 -60.93 35.63
N ALA A 105 -6.19 -61.63 35.17
CA ALA A 105 -5.80 -62.97 35.60
C ALA A 105 -4.71 -62.89 36.67
#